data_AF-A0A974HHT9-F1
#
_entry.id   AF-A0A974HHT9-F1
#
_cell.length_a   1.000
_cell.length_b   1.000
_cell.length_c   1.000
_cell.angle_alpha   90.00
_cell.angle_beta   90.00
_cell.angle_gamma   90.00
#
_symmetry.space_group_name_H-M   'P 1'
#
loop_
_entity.id
_entity.type
_entity.pdbx_description
1 polymer ?
#
loop_
_entity_poly.entity_id
_entity_poly.type
_entity_poly.pdbx_seq_one_letter_code
_entity_poly.pdbx_strand_id
1 'polypeptide(L)'
;TEEQYTEQQMRQQTQRRSYHRAANYSIKLAYLEEDIRVARALAREQIDKVSIQRMVEEKVALQRRIHEESISRAPDILARLRSHTVWEGMAVKLFFTVHGYPTPVVQ
;
A
#
# COMPACT_ATOMS: atom_id res chain seq x y z
N THR A 1 7.60 -74.73 9.62
CA THR A 1 6.37 -74.28 8.91
C THR A 1 5.55 -73.32 9.75
N GLU A 2 5.54 -73.43 11.08
CA GLU A 2 4.87 -72.45 11.96
C GLU A 2 5.68 -71.16 12.17
N GLU A 3 7.00 -71.25 12.36
CA GLU A 3 7.87 -70.06 12.56
C GLU A 3 7.82 -69.06 11.39
N GLN A 4 7.79 -69.57 10.16
CA GLN A 4 7.67 -68.72 8.97
C GLN A 4 6.30 -68.01 8.90
N TYR A 5 5.25 -68.65 9.39
CA TYR A 5 3.91 -68.06 9.47
C TYR A 5 3.86 -66.95 10.52
N THR A 6 4.45 -67.17 11.70
CA THR A 6 4.56 -66.15 12.75
C THR A 6 5.42 -64.96 12.31
N GLU A 7 6.55 -65.19 11.66
CA GLU A 7 7.36 -64.10 11.09
C GLU A 7 6.60 -63.30 10.03
N GLN A 8 5.86 -63.98 9.15
CA GLN A 8 5.07 -63.32 8.11
C GLN A 8 3.94 -62.48 8.72
N GLN A 9 3.28 -62.96 9.77
CA GLN A 9 2.28 -62.22 10.54
C GLN A 9 2.90 -60.98 11.23
N MET A 10 4.07 -61.12 11.85
CA MET A 10 4.76 -59.98 12.49
C MET A 10 5.18 -58.92 11.46
N ARG A 11 5.65 -59.32 10.27
CA ARG A 11 5.96 -58.40 9.17
C ARG A 11 4.72 -57.64 8.70
N GLN A 12 3.60 -58.34 8.48
CA GLN A 12 2.34 -57.71 8.10
C GLN A 12 1.84 -56.75 9.18
N GLN A 13 1.92 -57.13 10.46
CA GLN A 13 1.50 -56.27 11.57
C GLN A 13 2.37 -55.02 11.68
N THR A 14 3.68 -55.16 11.50
CA THR A 14 4.63 -54.05 11.50
C THR A 14 4.38 -53.10 10.33
N GLN A 15 4.12 -53.66 9.14
CA GLN A 15 3.77 -52.89 7.94
C GLN A 15 2.44 -52.15 8.09
N ARG A 16 1.41 -52.77 8.70
CA ARG A 16 0.15 -52.09 9.00
C ARG A 16 0.33 -50.94 9.99
N ARG A 17 1.18 -51.13 11.02
CA ARG A 17 1.53 -50.08 11.98
C ARG A 17 2.29 -48.92 11.33
N SER A 18 3.22 -49.21 10.41
CA SER A 18 3.96 -48.16 9.69
C SER A 18 3.04 -47.38 8.75
N TYR A 19 2.14 -48.06 8.01
CA TYR A 19 1.14 -47.39 7.17
C TYR A 19 0.18 -46.53 7.98
N HIS A 20 -0.34 -47.04 9.10
CA HIS A 20 -1.24 -46.27 9.96
C HIS A 20 -0.55 -45.01 10.50
N ARG A 21 0.71 -45.14 10.93
CA ARG A 21 1.53 -44.00 11.36
C ARG A 21 1.75 -43.00 10.21
N ALA A 22 2.08 -43.47 9.02
CA ALA A 22 2.28 -42.62 7.84
C ALA A 22 1.00 -41.86 7.47
N ALA A 23 -0.16 -42.53 7.45
CA ALA A 23 -1.45 -41.91 7.18
C ALA A 23 -1.80 -40.81 8.19
N ASN A 24 -1.56 -41.07 9.49
CA ASN A 24 -1.78 -40.08 10.53
C ASN A 24 -0.88 -38.84 10.36
N TYR A 25 0.38 -39.03 9.95
CA TYR A 25 1.28 -37.91 9.66
C TYR A 25 0.85 -37.12 8.43
N SER A 26 0.40 -37.78 7.36
CA SER A 26 -0.10 -37.08 6.17
C SER A 26 -1.30 -36.20 6.48
N ILE A 27 -2.24 -36.70 7.28
CA ILE A 27 -3.41 -35.93 7.73
C ILE A 27 -2.96 -34.74 8.58
N LYS A 28 -2.08 -34.96 9.56
CA LYS A 28 -1.58 -33.89 10.43
C LYS A 28 -0.81 -32.82 9.64
N LEU A 29 -0.04 -33.23 8.64
CA LEU A 29 0.69 -32.31 7.76
C LEU A 29 -0.27 -31.42 6.97
N ALA A 30 -1.33 -31.99 6.38
CA ALA A 30 -2.33 -31.22 5.65
C ALA A 30 -3.01 -30.16 6.53
N TYR A 31 -3.33 -30.48 7.79
CA TYR A 31 -3.86 -29.50 8.74
C TYR A 31 -2.86 -28.38 9.03
N LEU A 32 -1.59 -28.72 9.31
CA LEU A 32 -0.56 -27.72 9.60
C LEU A 32 -0.27 -26.83 8.39
N GLU A 33 -0.29 -27.38 7.18
CA GLU A 33 -0.14 -26.62 5.94
C GLU A 33 -1.26 -25.58 5.78
N GLU A 34 -2.50 -25.98 6.07
CA GLU A 34 -3.64 -25.06 6.03
C GLU A 34 -3.55 -23.98 7.10
N ASP A 35 -3.18 -24.33 8.34
CA ASP A 35 -2.98 -23.36 9.43
C ASP A 35 -1.91 -22.32 9.04
N ILE A 36 -0.80 -22.77 8.45
CA ILE A 36 0.26 -21.89 7.96
C ILE A 36 -0.25 -21.00 6.81
N ARG A 37 -1.06 -21.54 5.90
CA ARG A 37 -1.64 -20.79 4.79
C ARG A 37 -2.51 -19.66 5.31
N VAL A 38 -3.39 -19.95 6.26
CA VAL A 38 -4.28 -18.97 6.90
C VAL A 38 -3.48 -17.93 7.69
N ALA A 39 -2.55 -18.35 8.53
CA ALA A 39 -1.72 -17.45 9.31
C ALA A 39 -0.93 -16.47 8.43
N ARG A 40 -0.37 -16.95 7.32
CA ARG A 40 0.33 -16.11 6.34
C ARG A 40 -0.61 -15.13 5.64
N ALA A 41 -1.82 -15.54 5.30
CA ALA A 41 -2.80 -14.66 4.68
C ALA A 41 -3.17 -13.51 5.63
N LEU A 42 -3.47 -13.81 6.89
CA LEU A 42 -3.78 -12.82 7.92
C LEU A 42 -2.60 -11.88 8.20
N ALA A 43 -1.38 -12.42 8.25
CA ALA A 43 -0.18 -11.60 8.45
C ALA A 43 0.02 -10.61 7.30
N ARG A 44 -0.19 -11.05 6.05
CA ARG A 44 -0.11 -10.17 4.86
C ARG A 44 -1.18 -9.10 4.91
N GLU A 45 -2.43 -9.46 5.18
CA GLU A 45 -3.53 -8.49 5.30
C GLU A 45 -3.23 -7.41 6.34
N GLN A 46 -2.67 -7.79 7.49
CA GLN A 46 -2.31 -6.82 8.52
C GLN A 46 -1.15 -5.90 8.09
N ILE A 47 -0.14 -6.44 7.42
CA ILE A 47 0.96 -5.64 6.87
C ILE A 47 0.43 -4.68 5.79
N ASP A 48 -0.44 -5.16 4.91
CA ASP A 48 -1.04 -4.37 3.84
C ASP A 48 -1.87 -3.23 4.43
N LYS A 49 -2.69 -3.50 5.45
CA LYS A 49 -3.46 -2.49 6.16
C LYS A 49 -2.57 -1.39 6.76
N VAL A 50 -1.50 -1.76 7.46
CA VAL A 50 -0.57 -0.81 8.06
C VAL A 50 0.18 -0.02 6.99
N SER A 51 0.60 -0.66 5.91
CA SER A 51 1.30 0.01 4.81
C SER A 51 0.41 1.02 4.08
N ILE A 52 -0.85 0.67 3.81
CA ILE A 52 -1.84 1.57 3.22
C ILE A 52 -2.10 2.76 4.15
N GLN A 53 -2.32 2.50 5.44
CA GLN A 53 -2.56 3.56 6.43
C GLN A 53 -1.40 4.56 6.45
N ARG A 54 -0.16 4.04 6.52
CA ARG A 54 1.04 4.87 6.48
C ARG A 54 1.16 5.69 5.19
N MET A 55 0.91 5.09 4.02
CA MET A 55 0.94 5.81 2.75
C MET A 55 -0.08 6.95 2.70
N VAL A 56 -1.28 6.73 3.24
CA VAL A 56 -2.31 7.78 3.32
C VAL A 56 -1.87 8.91 4.24
N GLU A 57 -1.35 8.58 5.42
CA GLU A 57 -0.84 9.57 6.38
C GLU A 57 0.30 10.41 5.79
N GLU A 58 1.27 9.76 5.13
CA GLU A 58 2.38 10.44 4.45
C GLU A 58 1.88 11.38 3.35
N LYS A 59 0.90 10.93 2.55
CA LYS A 59 0.28 11.76 1.49
C LYS A 59 -0.45 12.96 2.07
N VAL A 60 -1.23 12.78 3.13
CA VAL A 60 -1.95 13.87 3.81
C VAL A 60 -0.97 14.86 4.42
N ALA A 61 0.10 14.39 5.07
CA ALA A 61 1.14 15.24 5.63
C ALA A 61 1.86 16.06 4.55
N LEU A 62 2.14 15.44 3.39
CA LEU A 62 2.72 16.14 2.24
C LEU A 62 1.77 17.21 1.69
N GLN A 63 0.50 16.89 1.49
CA GLN A 63 -0.50 17.86 1.01
C GLN A 63 -0.63 19.04 1.96
N ARG A 64 -0.61 18.78 3.28
CA ARG A 64 -0.61 19.82 4.30
C ARG A 64 0.62 20.73 4.20
N ARG A 65 1.82 20.16 4.06
CA ARG A 65 3.04 20.95 3.87
C ARG A 65 2.98 21.83 2.61
N ILE A 66 2.57 21.27 1.48
CA ILE A 66 2.43 22.02 0.22
C ILE A 66 1.43 23.18 0.40
N HIS A 67 0.33 22.93 1.11
CA HIS A 67 -0.65 23.96 1.40
C HIS A 67 -0.08 25.06 2.30
N GLU A 68 0.61 24.70 3.38
CA GLU A 68 1.27 25.65 4.28
C GLU A 68 2.34 26.49 3.55
N GLU A 69 3.16 25.85 2.71
CA GLU A 69 4.13 26.53 1.85
C GLU A 69 3.46 27.48 0.86
N SER A 70 2.33 27.08 0.27
CA SER A 70 1.57 27.94 -0.65
C SER A 70 1.06 29.22 0.01
N ILE A 71 0.63 29.14 1.28
CA ILE A 71 0.18 30.30 2.07
C ILE A 71 1.35 31.24 2.40
N SER A 72 2.51 30.67 2.70
CA SER A 72 3.69 31.45 3.07
C SER A 72 4.37 32.11 1.87
N ARG A 73 4.11 31.65 0.66
CA ARG A 73 4.77 32.12 -0.55
C ARG A 73 4.11 33.38 -1.09
N ALA A 74 4.93 34.33 -1.54
CA ALA A 74 4.43 35.51 -2.24
C ALA A 74 3.72 35.12 -3.56
N PRO A 75 2.68 35.86 -3.99
CA PRO A 75 2.03 35.62 -5.27
C PRO A 75 2.99 35.81 -6.46
N ASP A 76 2.87 34.95 -7.45
CA ASP A 76 3.61 35.03 -8.71
C ASP A 76 2.86 35.85 -9.75
N ILE A 77 3.57 36.76 -10.41
CA ILE A 77 3.03 37.50 -11.57
C ILE A 77 3.32 36.68 -12.83
N LEU A 78 2.31 35.96 -13.32
CA LEU A 78 2.40 35.10 -14.49
C LEU A 78 2.45 35.90 -15.79
N ALA A 79 1.62 36.94 -15.89
CA ALA A 79 1.61 37.86 -17.02
C ALA A 79 1.99 39.25 -16.54
N ARG A 80 3.17 39.73 -16.93
CA ARG A 80 3.67 41.05 -16.52
C ARG A 80 3.07 42.15 -17.38
N LEU A 81 2.82 43.29 -16.75
CA LEU A 81 2.44 44.50 -17.46
C LEU A 81 3.55 44.94 -18.42
N ARG A 82 3.15 45.40 -19.61
CA ARG A 82 4.04 45.88 -20.67
C ARG A 82 3.83 47.38 -20.87
N SER A 83 4.91 48.07 -21.24
CA SER A 83 4.84 49.49 -21.60
C SER A 83 4.02 49.68 -22.87
N HIS A 84 3.09 50.64 -22.84
CA HIS A 84 2.28 51.05 -23.99
C HIS A 84 2.35 52.57 -24.12
N THR A 85 2.46 53.06 -25.34
CA THR A 85 2.37 54.50 -25.64
C THR A 85 1.00 54.76 -26.25
N VAL A 86 0.25 55.70 -25.67
CA VAL A 86 -1.10 56.07 -26.10
C VAL A 86 -1.18 57.57 -26.32
N TRP A 87 -2.11 57.99 -27.18
CA TRP A 87 -2.37 59.40 -27.44
C TRP A 87 -3.30 60.00 -26.39
N GLU A 88 -3.26 61.32 -26.23
CA GLU A 88 -4.16 62.05 -25.34
C GLU A 88 -5.63 61.78 -25.72
N GLY A 89 -6.46 61.50 -24.72
CA GLY A 89 -7.88 61.17 -24.91
C GLY A 89 -8.17 59.70 -25.27
N MET A 90 -7.15 58.85 -25.46
CA MET A 90 -7.37 57.42 -25.71
C MET A 90 -7.50 56.62 -24.40
N ALA A 91 -8.57 55.83 -24.28
CA ALA A 91 -8.70 54.86 -23.20
C ALA A 91 -7.83 53.63 -23.45
N VAL A 92 -7.13 53.17 -22.41
CA VAL A 92 -6.32 51.96 -22.44
C VAL A 92 -6.75 51.01 -21.33
N LYS A 93 -6.72 49.70 -21.59
CA LYS A 93 -6.92 48.66 -20.59
C LYS A 93 -5.65 47.84 -20.47
N LEU A 94 -5.15 47.76 -19.26
CA LEU A 94 -3.93 47.05 -18.92
C LEU A 94 -4.31 45.81 -18.13
N PHE A 95 -3.75 44.67 -18.52
CA PHE A 95 -4.02 43.39 -17.88
C PHE A 95 -2.71 42.80 -17.37
N PHE A 96 -2.80 42.15 -16.22
CA PHE A 96 -1.75 41.33 -15.67
C PHE A 96 -2.40 40.17 -14.91
N THR A 97 -1.69 39.07 -14.76
CA THR A 97 -2.21 37.86 -14.12
C THR A 97 -1.35 37.54 -12.93
N VAL A 98 -1.98 37.40 -11.76
CA VAL A 98 -1.33 36.99 -10.52
C VAL A 98 -1.87 35.64 -10.11
N HIS A 99 -0.98 34.79 -9.63
CA HIS A 99 -1.33 33.50 -9.04
C HIS A 99 -0.75 33.41 -7.64
N GLY A 100 -1.57 32.99 -6.68
CA GLY A 100 -1.15 32.83 -5.29
C GLY A 100 -2.27 32.25 -4.46
N TYR A 101 -1.89 31.75 -3.28
CA TYR A 101 -2.83 31.26 -2.29
C TYR A 101 -2.52 31.90 -0.93
N PRO A 102 -3.51 32.42 -0.19
CA PRO A 102 -4.88 32.65 -0.62
C PRO A 102 -4.94 33.62 -1.82
N THR A 103 -6.09 33.66 -2.52
CA THR A 103 -6.23 34.45 -3.75
C THR A 103 -5.78 35.89 -3.50
N PRO A 104 -4.78 36.39 -4.25
CA PRO A 104 -4.19 37.69 -4.00
C PRO A 104 -5.17 38.81 -4.32
N VAL A 105 -5.20 39.83 -3.46
CA VAL A 105 -5.97 41.05 -3.69
C VAL A 105 -5.10 42.04 -4.45
N VAL A 106 -5.63 42.60 -5.55
CA VAL A 106 -4.97 43.61 -6.38
C VAL A 106 -5.64 44.96 -6.14
N GLN A 107 -4.85 46.01 -5.94
CA GLN A 107 -5.30 47.40 -5.73
C GLN A 107 -4.68 48.34 -6.76
#